data_AF-A0A0C2SPL2-F1
#
_entry.id   AF-A0A0C2SPL2-F1
#
_cell.length_a   1.000
_cell.length_b   1.000
_cell.length_c   1.000
_cell.angle_alpha   90.00
_cell.angle_beta   90.00
_cell.angle_gamma   90.00
#
_symmetry.space_group_name_H-M   'P 1'
#
loop_
_entity.id
_entity.type
_entity.pdbx_description
1 polymer ?
#
loop_
_entity_poly.entity_id
_entity_poly.type
_entity_poly.pdbx_seq_one_letter_code
_entity_poly.pdbx_strand_id
1 'polypeptide(L)'
;TWRLVGTGEPYSSTEEMVFEIQAIIEKKMLPPVPNNKRARHPGPFMRQGVMLVGLDTPTFNNALDAIDEIYGIFGRTLPEGTLEPGDSITRAENCILHASNRLLTPKRDALNTKVLELPNGVDPHGVLRATIDEGEYLYCDDNEVKYFECKTDKNGKKLFYRVQPQIYRVGDIVEVQVSFVVTPVREGKRKMRTILRSIALINGKFTQVRTGNGQ
;
A
#
# COMPACT_ATOMS: atom_id res chain seq x y z
N THR A 1 -12.90 -12.13 -3.79
CA THR A 1 -12.06 -10.98 -4.18
C THR A 1 -11.61 -11.18 -5.61
N TRP A 2 -11.71 -10.16 -6.44
CA TRP A 2 -11.15 -10.18 -7.80
C TRP A 2 -9.82 -9.42 -7.76
N ARG A 3 -8.79 -9.91 -8.45
CA ARG A 3 -7.49 -9.23 -8.56
C ARG A 3 -7.19 -8.95 -10.01
N LEU A 4 -6.54 -7.83 -10.31
CA LEU A 4 -5.99 -7.60 -11.64
C LEU A 4 -4.75 -8.47 -11.82
N VAL A 5 -4.77 -9.27 -12.87
CA VAL A 5 -3.73 -10.27 -13.14
C VAL A 5 -3.33 -10.26 -14.60
N GLY A 6 -2.06 -10.52 -14.86
CA GLY A 6 -1.50 -10.69 -16.19
C GLY A 6 -1.15 -12.16 -16.44
N THR A 7 -1.11 -12.56 -17.71
CA THR A 7 -0.56 -13.85 -18.12
C THR A 7 0.94 -13.72 -18.32
N GLY A 8 1.73 -14.45 -17.54
CA GLY A 8 3.18 -14.54 -17.76
C GLY A 8 3.54 -15.52 -18.87
N GLU A 9 4.77 -15.45 -19.39
CA GLU A 9 5.34 -16.57 -20.14
C GLU A 9 5.95 -17.58 -19.16
N PRO A 10 5.69 -18.90 -19.30
CA PRO A 10 4.74 -19.55 -20.21
C PRO A 10 3.28 -19.32 -19.78
N TYR A 11 2.36 -19.22 -20.75
CA TYR A 11 0.92 -18.86 -20.66
C TYR A 11 0.05 -19.71 -19.69
N SER A 12 0.64 -20.49 -18.79
CA SER A 12 -0.03 -21.32 -17.79
C SER A 12 -0.08 -20.68 -16.39
N SER A 13 0.71 -19.63 -16.11
CA SER A 13 0.65 -18.91 -14.83
C SER A 13 0.01 -17.53 -14.97
N THR A 14 -0.79 -17.19 -13.98
CA THR A 14 -1.45 -15.90 -13.83
C THR A 14 -0.79 -15.19 -12.66
N GLU A 15 -0.22 -14.02 -12.89
CA GLU A 15 0.51 -13.24 -11.87
C GLU A 15 -0.21 -11.91 -11.59
N GLU A 16 -0.15 -11.44 -10.34
CA GLU A 16 -0.71 -10.15 -9.98
C GLU A 16 -0.02 -9.01 -10.75
N MET A 17 -0.81 -8.14 -11.38
CA MET A 17 -0.25 -6.95 -12.02
C MET A 17 0.13 -5.91 -10.96
N VAL A 18 1.39 -5.52 -10.97
CA VAL A 18 1.96 -4.52 -10.07
C VAL A 18 2.47 -3.33 -10.88
N PHE A 19 2.11 -2.13 -10.45
CA PHE A 19 2.41 -0.87 -11.14
C PHE A 19 3.33 -0.02 -10.28
N GLU A 20 4.30 0.64 -10.92
CA GLU A 20 5.28 1.50 -10.27
C GLU A 20 4.90 2.97 -10.47
N ILE A 21 4.88 3.74 -9.38
CA ILE A 21 4.48 5.14 -9.38
C ILE A 21 5.45 5.95 -8.52
N GLN A 22 6.03 7.01 -9.08
CA GLN A 22 6.80 7.99 -8.31
C GLN A 22 5.90 9.16 -7.89
N ALA A 23 5.98 9.54 -6.61
CA ALA A 23 5.13 10.58 -6.04
C ALA A 23 5.72 11.15 -4.74
N ILE A 24 5.06 12.15 -4.17
CA ILE A 24 5.37 12.72 -2.86
C ILE A 24 4.36 12.22 -1.83
N ILE A 25 4.84 11.85 -0.63
CA ILE A 25 3.94 11.50 0.48
C ILE A 25 3.26 12.76 1.01
N GLU A 26 1.95 12.88 0.79
CA GLU A 26 1.09 13.92 1.39
C GLU A 26 0.68 13.53 2.81
N LYS A 27 0.28 12.27 3.00
CA LYS A 27 -0.08 11.71 4.29
C LYS A 27 0.35 10.26 4.38
N LYS A 28 0.68 9.81 5.60
CA LYS A 28 1.00 8.41 5.85
C LYS A 28 0.34 7.87 7.11
N MET A 29 0.03 6.59 7.06
CA MET A 29 -0.32 5.74 8.18
C MET A 29 0.56 4.49 8.07
N LEU A 30 1.87 4.66 8.15
CA LEU A 30 2.81 3.53 8.08
C LEU A 30 3.20 3.10 9.49
N PRO A 31 3.55 1.82 9.71
CA PRO A 31 4.08 1.35 10.99
C PRO A 31 5.38 2.09 11.40
N PRO A 32 5.86 1.95 12.64
CA PRO A 32 5.41 0.99 13.65
C PRO A 32 4.02 1.29 14.21
N VAL A 33 3.27 0.24 14.55
CA VAL A 33 1.99 0.39 15.26
C VAL A 33 2.28 0.97 16.66
N PRO A 34 1.66 2.10 17.03
CA PRO A 34 1.94 2.75 18.30
C PRO A 34 1.43 1.89 19.47
N ASN A 35 2.11 1.99 20.62
CA ASN A 35 1.68 1.37 21.86
C ASN A 35 0.45 2.10 22.43
N ASN A 36 -0.73 1.83 21.90
CA ASN A 36 -1.97 2.41 22.39
C ASN A 36 -2.65 1.48 23.40
N LYS A 37 -2.21 1.56 24.66
CA LYS A 37 -2.80 0.80 25.78
C LYS A 37 -4.31 1.01 26.00
N ARG A 38 -4.92 2.03 25.36
CA ARG A 38 -6.35 2.34 25.46
C ARG A 38 -7.19 1.75 24.32
N ALA A 39 -6.57 1.34 23.21
CA ALA A 39 -7.29 0.75 22.10
C ALA A 39 -7.61 -0.72 22.40
N ARG A 40 -8.80 -0.99 22.93
CA ARG A 40 -9.34 -2.36 23.00
C ARG A 40 -9.70 -2.80 21.58
N HIS A 41 -9.08 -3.88 21.09
CA HIS A 41 -9.39 -4.55 19.81
C HIS A 41 -9.29 -3.69 18.54
N PRO A 42 -8.10 -3.16 18.19
CA PRO A 42 -7.93 -2.38 16.97
C PRO A 42 -7.95 -3.22 15.66
N GLY A 43 -8.03 -4.56 15.77
CA GLY A 43 -7.78 -5.56 14.71
C GLY A 43 -8.39 -5.32 13.33
N PRO A 44 -9.74 -5.24 13.17
CA PRO A 44 -10.35 -5.30 11.84
C PRO A 44 -10.25 -3.99 11.03
N PHE A 45 -10.00 -2.86 11.69
CA PHE A 45 -10.02 -1.53 11.06
C PHE A 45 -8.64 -0.89 10.95
N MET A 46 -7.62 -1.48 11.57
CA MET A 46 -6.26 -0.99 11.43
C MET A 46 -5.76 -1.19 10.00
N ARG A 47 -5.34 -0.07 9.41
CA ARG A 47 -4.78 -0.03 8.07
C ARG A 47 -3.40 0.59 8.11
N GLN A 48 -2.59 0.19 7.14
CA GLN A 48 -1.41 0.92 6.76
C GLN A 48 -1.56 1.46 5.35
N GLY A 49 -0.95 2.61 5.06
CA GLY A 49 -1.04 3.19 3.73
C GLY A 49 -0.49 4.59 3.61
N VAL A 50 -0.56 5.12 2.39
CA VAL A 50 -0.10 6.45 2.01
C VAL A 50 -1.14 7.15 1.15
N MET A 51 -1.15 8.49 1.26
CA MET A 51 -1.77 9.40 0.31
C MET A 51 -0.64 10.08 -0.44
N LEU A 52 -0.70 10.03 -1.77
CA LEU A 52 0.37 10.45 -2.66
C LEU A 52 -0.10 11.56 -3.57
N VAL A 53 0.76 12.54 -3.82
CA VAL A 53 0.54 13.63 -4.77
C VAL A 53 1.68 13.68 -5.78
N GLY A 54 1.33 14.01 -7.03
CA GLY A 54 2.29 14.13 -8.12
C GLY A 54 2.69 15.56 -8.46
N LEU A 55 2.03 16.57 -7.88
CA LEU A 55 2.20 18.00 -8.22
C LEU A 55 2.20 18.25 -9.74
N ASP A 56 1.19 17.71 -10.42
CA ASP A 56 0.99 17.80 -11.87
C ASP A 56 2.13 17.25 -12.76
N THR A 57 2.97 16.38 -12.21
CA THR A 57 3.97 15.69 -13.03
C THR A 57 3.27 14.80 -14.09
N PRO A 58 3.72 14.81 -15.35
CA PRO A 58 3.11 14.00 -16.41
C PRO A 58 3.08 12.51 -16.09
N THR A 59 4.14 11.99 -15.46
CA THR A 59 4.24 10.58 -15.06
C THR A 59 3.18 10.19 -14.04
N PHE A 60 2.89 11.05 -13.06
CA PHE A 60 1.86 10.78 -12.07
C PHE A 60 0.45 10.90 -12.67
N ASN A 61 0.20 11.92 -13.49
CA ASN A 61 -1.09 12.09 -14.16
C ASN A 61 -1.42 10.91 -15.09
N ASN A 62 -0.44 10.45 -15.87
CA ASN A 62 -0.59 9.24 -16.69
C ASN A 62 -0.90 8.00 -15.83
N ALA A 63 -0.32 7.90 -14.63
CA ALA A 63 -0.63 6.81 -13.71
C ALA A 63 -2.08 6.91 -13.19
N LEU A 64 -2.58 8.10 -12.89
CA LEU A 64 -3.99 8.29 -12.49
C LEU A 64 -4.95 7.92 -13.62
N ASP A 65 -4.63 8.29 -14.86
CA ASP A 65 -5.45 7.95 -16.02
C ASP A 65 -5.47 6.42 -16.25
N ALA A 66 -4.33 5.75 -16.13
CA ALA A 66 -4.25 4.30 -16.20
C ALA A 66 -5.07 3.60 -15.08
N ILE A 67 -5.14 4.21 -13.89
CA ILE A 67 -5.98 3.69 -12.79
C ILE A 67 -7.47 3.79 -13.14
N ASP A 68 -7.90 4.89 -13.77
CA ASP A 68 -9.27 5.05 -14.24
C ASP A 68 -9.61 4.05 -15.35
N GLU A 69 -8.66 3.74 -16.25
CA GLU A 69 -8.81 2.67 -17.23
C GLU A 69 -8.99 1.30 -16.57
N ILE A 70 -8.18 0.97 -15.56
CA ILE A 70 -8.30 -0.26 -14.77
C ILE A 70 -9.67 -0.34 -14.09
N TYR A 71 -10.15 0.76 -13.52
CA TYR A 71 -11.50 0.83 -12.97
C TYR A 71 -12.56 0.53 -14.04
N GLY A 72 -12.41 1.09 -15.24
CA GLY A 72 -13.28 0.81 -16.39
C GLY A 72 -13.27 -0.66 -16.82
N ILE A 73 -12.12 -1.32 -16.79
CA ILE A 73 -11.99 -2.76 -17.07
C ILE A 73 -12.81 -3.57 -16.06
N PHE A 74 -12.68 -3.27 -14.75
CA PHE A 74 -13.50 -3.93 -13.73
C PHE A 74 -14.99 -3.64 -13.91
N GLY A 75 -15.37 -2.40 -14.23
CA GLY A 75 -16.75 -2.01 -14.46
C GLY A 75 -17.42 -2.75 -15.61
N ARG A 76 -16.67 -3.09 -16.66
CA ARG A 76 -17.16 -3.89 -17.80
C ARG A 76 -17.17 -5.40 -17.52
N THR A 77 -16.33 -5.87 -16.61
CA THR A 77 -16.22 -7.30 -16.28
C THR A 77 -17.25 -7.74 -15.23
N LEU A 78 -17.63 -6.83 -14.34
CA LEU A 78 -18.58 -7.09 -13.26
C LEU A 78 -20.02 -6.77 -13.72
N PRO A 79 -21.06 -7.34 -13.06
CA PRO A 79 -22.44 -6.99 -13.38
C PRO A 79 -22.66 -5.48 -13.25
N GLU A 80 -23.40 -4.91 -14.20
CA GLU A 80 -23.66 -3.48 -14.30
C GLU A 80 -24.25 -2.93 -12.99
N GLY A 81 -23.80 -1.73 -12.60
CA GLY A 81 -24.27 -1.06 -11.38
C GLY A 81 -23.80 -1.70 -10.06
N THR A 82 -22.97 -2.74 -10.09
CA THR A 82 -22.44 -3.36 -8.86
C THR A 82 -21.11 -2.78 -8.39
N LEU A 83 -20.30 -2.21 -9.29
CA LEU A 83 -19.05 -1.54 -8.92
C LEU A 83 -19.35 -0.10 -8.48
N GLU A 84 -19.05 0.21 -7.22
CA GLU A 84 -19.14 1.57 -6.68
C GLU A 84 -17.97 2.43 -7.16
N PRO A 85 -18.16 3.77 -7.22
CA PRO A 85 -17.07 4.70 -7.46
C PRO A 85 -15.84 4.38 -6.60
N GLY A 86 -14.68 4.34 -7.26
CA GLY A 86 -13.40 4.11 -6.59
C GLY A 86 -13.10 5.21 -5.57
N ASP A 87 -12.43 4.86 -4.47
CA ASP A 87 -11.85 5.82 -3.52
C ASP A 87 -10.32 5.88 -3.60
N SER A 88 -9.76 5.25 -4.63
CA SER A 88 -8.32 5.27 -4.92
C SER A 88 -7.83 6.67 -5.29
N ILE A 89 -8.67 7.52 -5.88
CA ILE A 89 -8.26 8.85 -6.32
C ILE A 89 -9.21 9.90 -5.72
N THR A 90 -8.65 10.94 -5.09
CA THR A 90 -9.38 12.16 -4.76
C THR A 90 -8.94 13.25 -5.72
N ARG A 91 -9.87 13.79 -6.51
CA ARG A 91 -9.62 14.88 -7.45
C ARG A 91 -10.15 16.18 -6.82
N ALA A 92 -9.28 16.88 -6.10
CA ALA A 92 -9.53 18.22 -5.54
C ALA A 92 -8.59 19.23 -6.21
N GLU A 93 -8.09 20.25 -5.48
CA GLU A 93 -7.05 21.16 -6.00
C GLU A 93 -5.80 20.40 -6.45
N ASN A 94 -5.41 19.37 -5.70
CA ASN A 94 -4.39 18.39 -6.10
C ASN A 94 -5.04 17.01 -6.25
N CYS A 95 -4.66 16.27 -7.29
CA CYS A 95 -5.05 14.87 -7.40
C CYS A 95 -4.24 14.01 -6.41
N ILE A 96 -4.95 13.27 -5.55
CA ILE A 96 -4.37 12.44 -4.50
C ILE A 96 -4.66 10.96 -4.80
N LEU A 97 -3.61 10.13 -4.86
CA LEU A 97 -3.71 8.68 -4.92
C LEU A 97 -3.66 8.08 -3.50
N HIS A 98 -4.64 7.25 -3.17
CA HIS A 98 -4.74 6.51 -1.91
C HIS A 98 -4.35 5.05 -2.14
N ALA A 99 -3.31 4.58 -1.44
CA ALA A 99 -2.92 3.17 -1.43
C ALA A 99 -2.90 2.66 0.02
N SER A 100 -3.66 1.61 0.32
CA SER A 100 -3.74 1.10 1.69
C SER A 100 -4.09 -0.38 1.82
N ASN A 101 -3.55 -0.99 2.86
CA ASN A 101 -3.73 -2.40 3.19
C ASN A 101 -4.32 -2.51 4.60
N ARG A 102 -5.03 -3.61 4.89
CA ARG A 102 -5.29 -3.97 6.29
C ARG A 102 -3.98 -4.41 6.94
N LEU A 103 -3.78 -4.08 8.21
CA LEU A 103 -2.64 -4.62 8.96
C LEU A 103 -2.84 -6.09 9.32
N LEU A 104 -4.08 -6.54 9.50
CA LEU A 104 -4.45 -7.93 9.75
C LEU A 104 -5.72 -8.29 8.96
N THR A 105 -5.85 -9.56 8.59
CA THR A 105 -7.00 -10.10 7.87
C THR A 105 -7.80 -11.03 8.79
N PRO A 106 -9.13 -10.88 8.91
CA PRO A 106 -9.95 -11.86 9.63
C PRO A 106 -9.76 -13.26 9.07
N LYS A 107 -9.64 -14.28 9.92
CA LYS A 107 -9.38 -15.67 9.49
C LYS A 107 -10.40 -16.19 8.46
N ARG A 108 -11.67 -15.80 8.62
CA ARG A 108 -12.76 -16.11 7.67
C ARG A 108 -12.58 -15.49 6.27
N ASP A 109 -11.86 -14.38 6.18
CA ASP A 109 -11.59 -13.66 4.92
C ASP A 109 -10.27 -14.13 4.28
N ALA A 110 -9.43 -14.86 5.02
CA ALA A 110 -8.07 -15.25 4.64
C ALA A 110 -8.00 -16.57 3.84
N LEU A 111 -9.13 -17.05 3.30
CA LEU A 111 -9.20 -18.29 2.52
C LEU A 111 -8.25 -18.19 1.31
N ASN A 112 -7.32 -19.14 1.19
CA ASN A 112 -6.29 -19.20 0.14
C ASN A 112 -5.25 -18.07 0.16
N THR A 113 -5.04 -17.40 1.30
CA THR A 113 -3.92 -16.44 1.46
C THR A 113 -2.74 -17.10 2.15
N LYS A 114 -1.52 -16.66 1.81
CA LYS A 114 -0.31 -17.15 2.48
C LYS A 114 -0.15 -16.42 3.81
N VAL A 115 -0.19 -17.17 4.92
CA VAL A 115 0.14 -16.64 6.25
C VAL A 115 1.65 -16.35 6.32
N LEU A 116 2.01 -15.20 6.86
CA LEU A 116 3.37 -14.72 6.99
C LEU A 116 3.73 -14.45 8.45
N GLU A 117 5.02 -14.41 8.75
CA GLU A 117 5.50 -13.92 10.03
C GLU A 117 5.39 -12.39 10.09
N LEU A 118 4.75 -11.88 11.13
CA LEU A 118 4.64 -10.44 11.36
C LEU A 118 6.02 -9.84 11.71
N PRO A 119 6.54 -8.87 10.92
CA PRO A 119 7.85 -8.29 11.18
C PRO A 119 7.88 -7.43 12.45
N ASN A 120 8.95 -7.52 13.24
CA ASN A 120 9.13 -6.70 14.44
C ASN A 120 9.13 -5.19 14.15
N GLY A 121 9.60 -4.76 12.98
CA GLY A 121 9.56 -3.35 12.57
C GLY A 121 8.14 -2.81 12.30
N VAL A 122 7.16 -3.69 12.12
CA VAL A 122 5.74 -3.33 11.97
C VAL A 122 5.07 -3.25 13.35
N ASP A 123 5.36 -4.20 14.23
CA ASP A 123 4.74 -4.32 15.56
C ASP A 123 5.77 -4.45 16.69
N PRO A 124 6.57 -3.41 16.96
CA PRO A 124 7.63 -3.47 17.98
C PRO A 124 7.09 -3.59 19.42
N HIS A 125 5.78 -3.44 19.62
CA HIS A 125 5.12 -3.46 20.92
C HIS A 125 4.19 -4.68 21.10
N GLY A 126 4.11 -5.58 20.12
CA GLY A 126 3.29 -6.80 20.20
C GLY A 126 1.78 -6.56 20.18
N VAL A 127 1.30 -5.39 19.73
CA VAL A 127 -0.13 -5.05 19.69
C VAL A 127 -0.87 -5.89 18.65
N LEU A 128 -0.28 -6.02 17.46
CA LEU A 128 -0.82 -6.88 16.41
C LEU A 128 -0.63 -8.35 16.75
N ARG A 129 0.52 -8.71 17.34
CA ARG A 129 0.80 -10.08 17.79
C ARG A 129 -0.26 -10.56 18.78
N ALA A 130 -0.56 -9.76 19.81
CA ALA A 130 -1.62 -10.08 20.76
C ALA A 130 -2.99 -10.30 20.07
N THR A 131 -3.30 -9.50 19.04
CA THR A 131 -4.54 -9.66 18.26
C THR A 131 -4.55 -10.95 17.43
N ILE A 132 -3.40 -11.38 16.89
CA ILE A 132 -3.25 -12.65 16.18
C ILE A 132 -3.41 -13.82 17.16
N ASP A 133 -2.84 -13.71 18.35
CA ASP A 133 -2.86 -14.77 19.38
C ASP A 133 -4.29 -15.02 19.94
N GLU A 134 -5.20 -14.04 19.83
CA GLU A 134 -6.65 -14.23 20.09
C GLU A 134 -7.32 -15.20 19.10
N GLY A 135 -6.70 -15.47 17.93
CA GLY A 135 -7.09 -16.54 17.01
C GLY A 135 -8.02 -16.15 15.84
N GLU A 136 -8.59 -14.94 15.88
CA GLU A 136 -9.56 -14.46 14.88
C GLU A 136 -8.93 -13.75 13.67
N TYR A 137 -7.65 -13.40 13.74
CA TYR A 137 -6.94 -12.61 12.74
C TYR A 137 -5.60 -13.24 12.35
N LEU A 138 -5.19 -12.98 11.11
CA LEU A 138 -3.94 -13.45 10.53
C LEU A 138 -3.18 -12.29 9.88
N TYR A 139 -1.85 -12.39 9.86
CA TYR A 139 -1.00 -11.58 8.99
C TYR A 139 -0.67 -12.40 7.73
N CYS A 140 -1.10 -11.93 6.57
CA CYS A 140 -0.91 -12.60 5.28
C CYS A 140 -0.18 -11.73 4.25
N ASP A 141 0.11 -12.32 3.10
CA ASP A 141 0.70 -11.66 1.92
C ASP A 141 -0.03 -10.38 1.47
N ASP A 142 -1.35 -10.31 1.59
CA ASP A 142 -2.12 -9.08 1.33
C ASP A 142 -1.92 -7.97 2.39
N ASN A 143 -1.45 -8.33 3.59
CA ASN A 143 -1.14 -7.35 4.63
C ASN A 143 0.29 -6.80 4.48
N GLU A 144 1.19 -7.52 3.82
CA GLU A 144 2.59 -7.13 3.71
C GLU A 144 2.77 -5.89 2.81
N VAL A 145 3.51 -4.92 3.35
CA VAL A 145 4.11 -3.82 2.59
C VAL A 145 5.62 -3.95 2.73
N LYS A 146 6.34 -3.98 1.61
CA LYS A 146 7.80 -4.02 1.61
C LYS A 146 8.37 -2.59 1.62
N TYR A 147 9.38 -2.37 2.47
CA TYR A 147 9.96 -1.05 2.71
C TYR A 147 11.40 -1.01 2.23
N PHE A 148 11.73 -0.01 1.40
CA PHE A 148 13.06 0.15 0.84
C PHE A 148 13.61 1.58 0.95
N GLU A 149 14.93 1.72 0.95
CA GLU A 149 15.62 2.97 0.66
C GLU A 149 16.37 2.79 -0.67
N CYS A 150 16.16 3.70 -1.61
CA CYS A 150 16.88 3.75 -2.87
C CYS A 150 18.16 4.57 -2.68
N LYS A 151 19.31 3.97 -3.03
CA LYS A 151 20.60 4.67 -3.12
C LYS A 151 21.14 4.54 -4.53
N THR A 152 21.82 5.58 -4.98
CA THR A 152 22.51 5.56 -6.26
C THR A 152 23.96 5.14 -6.03
N ASP A 153 24.41 4.12 -6.74
CA ASP A 153 25.81 3.71 -6.70
C ASP A 153 26.72 4.69 -7.48
N LYS A 154 28.03 4.43 -7.46
CA LYS A 154 29.03 5.27 -8.15
C LYS A 154 28.81 5.34 -9.67
N ASN A 155 28.08 4.40 -10.25
CA ASN A 155 27.80 4.30 -11.68
C ASN A 155 26.41 4.86 -12.05
N GLY A 156 25.68 5.46 -11.09
CA GLY A 156 24.34 5.98 -11.33
C GLY A 156 23.23 4.93 -11.22
N LYS A 157 23.53 3.68 -10.87
CA LYS A 157 22.54 2.61 -10.74
C LYS A 157 21.77 2.75 -9.43
N LYS A 158 20.44 2.68 -9.49
CA LYS A 158 19.57 2.59 -8.32
C LYS A 158 19.70 1.22 -7.64
N LEU A 159 19.94 1.22 -6.34
CA LEU A 159 20.01 0.05 -5.47
C LEU A 159 18.99 0.20 -4.33
N PHE A 160 18.21 -0.83 -4.09
CA PHE A 160 17.14 -0.82 -3.08
C PHE A 160 17.52 -1.68 -1.88
N TYR A 161 17.55 -1.07 -0.70
CA TYR A 161 17.90 -1.72 0.55
C TYR A 161 16.68 -1.83 1.45
N ARG A 162 16.44 -3.00 2.06
CA ARG A 162 15.35 -3.14 3.03
C ARG A 162 15.57 -2.23 4.24
N VAL A 163 14.51 -1.55 4.66
CA VAL A 163 14.51 -0.63 5.80
C VAL A 163 13.26 -0.82 6.66
N GLN A 164 13.24 -0.17 7.82
CA GLN A 164 12.04 -0.12 8.66
C GLN A 164 11.11 1.02 8.22
N PRO A 165 9.79 0.88 8.40
CA PRO A 165 8.78 1.87 7.95
C PRO A 165 8.85 3.23 8.67
N GLN A 166 9.57 3.32 9.78
CA GLN A 166 9.71 4.56 10.53
C GLN A 166 10.48 5.68 9.81
N ILE A 167 11.25 5.35 8.75
CA ILE A 167 12.10 6.33 8.06
C ILE A 167 11.30 7.35 7.23
N TYR A 168 10.12 6.95 6.72
CA TYR A 168 9.35 7.77 5.79
C TYR A 168 8.71 8.97 6.50
N ARG A 169 8.68 10.11 5.84
CA ARG A 169 8.10 11.38 6.28
C ARG A 169 7.16 11.94 5.21
N VAL A 170 6.22 12.76 5.66
CA VAL A 170 5.42 13.61 4.75
C VAL A 170 6.39 14.56 4.05
N GLY A 171 6.24 14.69 2.73
CA GLY A 171 7.15 15.45 1.85
C GLY A 171 8.25 14.61 1.19
N ASP A 172 8.43 13.34 1.57
CA ASP A 172 9.39 12.45 0.91
C ASP A 172 8.97 12.15 -0.54
N ILE A 173 9.94 12.15 -1.45
CA ILE A 173 9.77 11.60 -2.80
C ILE A 173 9.99 10.09 -2.70
N VAL A 174 8.99 9.34 -3.13
CA VAL A 174 8.96 7.89 -3.07
C VAL A 174 8.61 7.28 -4.41
N GLU A 175 9.01 6.03 -4.57
CA GLU A 175 8.50 5.13 -5.60
C GLU A 175 7.67 4.07 -4.88
N VAL A 176 6.41 3.90 -5.28
CA VAL A 176 5.53 2.88 -4.73
C VAL A 176 5.20 1.85 -5.78
N GLN A 177 5.03 0.61 -5.32
CA GLN A 177 4.40 -0.43 -6.10
C GLN A 177 2.98 -0.65 -5.59
N VAL A 178 2.02 -0.61 -6.50
CA VAL A 178 0.60 -0.82 -6.19
C VAL A 178 -0.02 -1.90 -7.05
N SER A 179 -1.04 -2.57 -6.52
CA SER A 179 -1.91 -3.45 -7.28
C SER A 179 -3.38 -3.12 -7.02
N PHE A 180 -4.28 -3.69 -7.83
CA PHE A 180 -5.71 -3.38 -7.77
C PHE A 180 -6.52 -4.63 -7.50
N VAL A 181 -7.39 -4.54 -6.51
CA VAL A 181 -8.31 -5.62 -6.13
C VAL A 181 -9.72 -5.09 -6.02
N VAL A 182 -10.71 -5.89 -6.42
CA VAL A 182 -12.12 -5.61 -6.15
C VAL A 182 -12.60 -6.51 -5.02
N THR A 183 -13.18 -5.88 -4.01
CA THR A 183 -13.72 -6.57 -2.82
C THR A 183 -15.22 -6.36 -2.75
N PRO A 184 -16.00 -7.38 -2.30
CA PRO A 184 -17.40 -7.20 -2.02
C PRO A 184 -17.58 -6.23 -0.85
N VAL A 185 -18.60 -5.40 -0.93
CA VAL A 185 -19.10 -4.55 0.16
C VAL A 185 -20.57 -4.92 0.45
N ARG A 186 -21.29 -4.09 1.21
CA ARG A 186 -22.70 -4.37 1.57
C ARG A 186 -23.60 -4.34 0.33
N GLU A 187 -24.77 -4.99 0.44
CA GLU A 187 -25.85 -4.89 -0.57
C GLU A 187 -25.45 -5.32 -2.00
N GLY A 188 -24.56 -6.32 -2.12
CA GLY A 188 -24.12 -6.84 -3.42
C GLY A 188 -23.25 -5.87 -4.22
N LYS A 189 -22.90 -4.73 -3.63
CA LYS A 189 -21.97 -3.76 -4.19
C LYS A 189 -20.53 -4.25 -4.05
N ARG A 190 -19.65 -3.68 -4.86
CA ARG A 190 -18.23 -4.02 -4.94
C ARG A 190 -17.42 -2.75 -5.02
N LYS A 191 -16.21 -2.78 -4.48
CA LYS A 191 -15.31 -1.62 -4.50
C LYS A 191 -13.91 -2.01 -4.92
N MET A 192 -13.38 -1.27 -5.89
CA MET A 192 -11.97 -1.33 -6.26
C MET A 192 -11.12 -0.70 -5.14
N ARG A 193 -10.01 -1.34 -4.81
CA ARG A 193 -9.05 -0.92 -3.80
C ARG A 193 -7.65 -0.92 -4.41
N THR A 194 -6.88 0.11 -4.12
CA THR A 194 -5.46 0.16 -4.43
C THR A 194 -4.66 -0.36 -3.23
N ILE A 195 -3.95 -1.45 -3.46
CA ILE A 195 -3.14 -2.16 -2.46
C ILE A 195 -1.70 -1.68 -2.61
N LEU A 196 -1.11 -1.20 -1.51
CA LEU A 196 0.29 -0.85 -1.44
C LEU A 196 1.11 -2.14 -1.29
N ARG A 197 1.95 -2.47 -2.27
CA ARG A 197 2.81 -3.66 -2.23
C ARG A 197 4.22 -3.33 -1.75
N SER A 198 4.76 -2.19 -2.18
CA SER A 198 6.02 -1.69 -1.66
C SER A 198 6.10 -0.17 -1.71
N ILE A 199 7.02 0.38 -0.93
CA ILE A 199 7.40 1.79 -0.96
C ILE A 199 8.92 1.87 -0.82
N ALA A 200 9.53 2.73 -1.63
CA ALA A 200 10.95 3.01 -1.63
C ALA A 200 11.19 4.51 -1.45
N LEU A 201 12.01 4.88 -0.47
CA LEU A 201 12.46 6.26 -0.31
C LEU A 201 13.44 6.61 -1.42
N ILE A 202 13.07 7.52 -2.31
CA ILE A 202 13.93 7.99 -3.41
C ILE A 202 14.71 9.23 -2.97
N ASN A 203 14.05 10.17 -2.31
CA ASN A 203 14.68 11.40 -1.85
C ASN A 203 13.93 11.99 -0.64
N GLY A 204 14.63 12.07 0.50
CA GLY A 204 14.15 12.72 1.73
C GLY A 204 14.91 14.01 2.07
N LYS A 205 15.63 14.63 1.12
CA LYS A 205 16.50 15.79 1.39
C LYS A 205 15.78 16.94 2.11
N PHE A 206 14.48 17.12 1.87
CA PHE A 206 13.69 18.19 2.46
C PHE A 206 13.05 17.82 3.82
N THR A 207 13.16 16.56 4.23
CA THR A 207 12.55 16.01 5.48
C THR A 207 13.61 15.49 6.46
N GLN A 208 14.87 15.40 6.02
CA GLN A 208 16.01 15.12 6.89
C GLN A 208 16.19 16.26 7.90
N VAL A 209 16.11 15.93 9.19
CA VAL A 209 16.52 16.83 10.26
C VAL A 209 18.03 17.05 10.09
N ARG A 210 18.46 18.30 9.92
CA ARG A 210 19.88 18.66 10.02
C ARG A 210 20.37 18.22 11.40
N THR A 211 21.12 17.13 11.50
CA THR A 211 22.02 16.94 12.63
C THR A 211 23.04 18.07 12.54
N GLY A 212 22.84 19.09 13.38
CA GLY A 212 23.79 20.18 13.52
C GLY A 212 25.16 19.61 13.86
N ASN A 213 26.17 20.11 13.13
CA ASN A 213 27.57 19.79 13.33
C ASN A 213 27.97 19.98 14.80
N GLY A 214 28.46 18.93 15.44
CA GLY A 214 29.40 19.07 16.55
C GLY A 214 30.80 19.16 15.96
N GLN A 215 31.39 20.36 16.05
CA GLN A 215 32.83 20.58 15.90
C GLN A 215 33.60 19.81 16.97
#